data_AF-A0ABC9BAD9-F1
#
_entry.id   AF-A0ABC9BAD9-F1
#
_cell.length_a   1.000
_cell.length_b   1.000
_cell.length_c   1.000
_cell.angle_alpha   90.00
_cell.angle_beta   90.00
_cell.angle_gamma   90.00
#
_symmetry.space_group_name_H-M   'P 1'
#
loop_
_entity.id
_entity.type
_entity.pdbx_description
1 polymer ?
#
loop_
_entity_poly.entity_id
_entity_poly.type
_entity_poly.pdbx_seq_one_letter_code
_entity_poly.pdbx_strand_id
1 'polypeptide(L)'
;MAPAATAQPPAPGALTFLKQGVVLPARRPGLFLRLFALNVVLSAAVHLFGVPVMASLDAAVNAADAEFSISRVCLPMGAGVAYLFLYLAVWLARKVAAACAAVAACSGGERDVVTLGSLLRRVRTTLLRVSATVALGAVLWAACAAACVAAALVAPPLAIYLTGSLRLLLLGALLAALALRLCFHLEAVCAMAVVVTAAEPGGAASAVARAWRLMRGAGGGERALVYVVATWALQMAAGPVGDLAVPRLLPSGMDRVVVLVVGACLKYVLNFVVDVVSMTSIAAYYFECRKREDDDKEKEKAGHID
;
A
#
# COMPACT_ATOMS: atom_id res chain seq x y z
N MET A 1 46.74 18.73 23.66
CA MET A 1 45.61 17.80 23.90
C MET A 1 44.66 17.98 22.73
N ALA A 2 44.63 17.02 21.79
CA ALA A 2 43.81 17.10 20.58
C ALA A 2 42.33 16.86 20.91
N PRO A 3 41.38 17.54 20.24
CA PRO A 3 39.95 17.31 20.47
C PRO A 3 39.56 15.91 19.98
N ALA A 4 38.75 15.23 20.79
CA ALA A 4 38.21 13.91 20.46
C ALA A 4 37.37 14.01 19.18
N ALA A 5 37.75 13.25 18.16
CA ALA A 5 36.96 13.05 16.96
C ALA A 5 35.58 12.49 17.39
N THR A 6 34.54 13.30 17.22
CA THR A 6 33.16 12.86 17.34
C THR A 6 32.93 11.79 16.28
N ALA A 7 32.86 10.53 16.72
CA ALA A 7 32.54 9.41 15.85
C ALA A 7 31.22 9.70 15.13
N GLN A 8 31.27 9.86 13.82
CA GLN A 8 30.09 9.92 12.97
C GLN A 8 29.22 8.68 13.25
N PRO A 9 27.91 8.85 13.53
CA PRO A 9 27.03 7.71 13.67
C PRO A 9 27.08 6.86 12.39
N PRO A 10 27.13 5.52 12.50
CA PRO A 10 27.27 4.65 11.34
C PRO A 10 26.14 4.91 10.35
N ALA A 11 26.51 4.96 9.06
CA ALA A 11 25.57 5.17 7.98
C ALA A 11 24.37 4.20 8.12
N PRO A 12 23.12 4.67 8.08
CA PRO A 12 21.96 3.82 8.22
C PRO A 12 21.99 2.72 7.15
N GLY A 13 22.14 1.46 7.60
CA GLY A 13 22.16 0.30 6.72
C GLY A 13 20.87 0.20 5.90
N ALA A 14 20.94 -0.45 4.74
CA ALA A 14 19.82 -0.52 3.79
C ALA A 14 18.51 -1.14 4.33
N LEU A 15 18.51 -1.71 5.55
CA LEU A 15 17.35 -2.37 6.17
C LEU A 15 16.86 -1.66 7.45
N THR A 16 17.48 -0.56 7.87
CA THR A 16 17.11 0.15 9.10
C THR A 16 15.67 0.63 9.06
N PHE A 17 15.20 1.11 7.90
CA PHE A 17 13.84 1.58 7.72
C PHE A 17 12.79 0.45 7.85
N LEU A 18 13.09 -0.76 7.34
CA LEU A 18 12.23 -1.94 7.51
C LEU A 18 12.12 -2.36 8.97
N LYS A 19 13.25 -2.34 9.71
CA LYS A 19 13.25 -2.62 11.14
C LYS A 19 12.38 -1.61 11.90
N GLN A 20 12.47 -0.33 11.52
CA GLN A 20 11.61 0.70 12.12
C GLN A 20 10.13 0.46 11.85
N GLY A 21 9.77 -0.13 10.70
CA GLY A 21 8.40 -0.50 10.38
C GLY A 21 7.71 -1.44 11.38
N VAL A 22 8.48 -2.30 12.06
CA VAL A 22 7.94 -3.20 13.09
C VAL A 22 8.05 -2.57 14.49
N VAL A 23 9.15 -1.85 14.75
CA VAL A 23 9.44 -1.29 16.07
C VAL A 23 8.54 -0.09 16.40
N LEU A 24 8.19 0.74 15.42
CA LEU A 24 7.35 1.94 15.63
C LEU A 24 5.95 1.59 16.14
N PRO A 25 5.21 0.63 15.53
CA PRO A 25 3.94 0.17 16.06
C PRO A 25 4.04 -0.38 17.49
N ALA A 26 5.08 -1.16 17.77
CA ALA A 26 5.30 -1.76 19.09
C ALA A 26 5.58 -0.72 20.18
N ARG A 27 6.24 0.40 19.84
CA ARG A 27 6.52 1.51 20.77
C ARG A 27 5.31 2.39 21.07
N ARG A 28 4.29 2.42 20.20
CA ARG A 28 3.09 3.24 20.37
C ARG A 28 1.81 2.40 20.23
N PRO A 29 1.64 1.34 21.04
CA PRO A 29 0.60 0.34 20.85
C PRO A 29 -0.80 0.96 20.94
N GLY A 30 -1.03 1.94 21.82
CA GLY A 30 -2.36 2.54 22.02
C GLY A 30 -2.94 3.20 20.76
N LEU A 31 -2.10 3.82 19.92
CA LEU A 31 -2.55 4.46 18.68
C LEU A 31 -2.89 3.42 17.62
N PHE A 32 -1.99 2.44 17.43
CA PHE A 32 -2.17 1.40 16.42
C PHE A 32 -3.28 0.41 16.79
N LEU A 33 -3.50 0.14 18.09
CA LEU A 33 -4.55 -0.76 18.55
C LEU A 33 -5.95 -0.16 18.35
N ARG A 34 -6.10 1.17 18.47
CA ARG A 34 -7.36 1.87 18.13
C ARG A 34 -7.62 1.84 16.62
N LEU A 35 -6.60 2.06 15.80
CA LEU A 35 -6.73 1.95 14.33
C LEU A 35 -7.02 0.52 13.90
N PHE A 36 -6.43 -0.45 14.58
CA PHE A 36 -6.70 -1.87 14.40
C PHE A 36 -8.16 -2.20 14.70
N ALA A 37 -8.67 -1.78 15.87
CA ALA A 37 -10.07 -2.01 16.23
C ALA A 37 -11.04 -1.39 15.21
N LEU A 38 -10.78 -0.14 14.79
CA LEU A 38 -11.58 0.51 13.74
C LEU A 38 -11.57 -0.29 12.43
N ASN A 39 -10.42 -0.87 12.07
CA ASN A 39 -10.27 -1.66 10.86
C ASN A 39 -10.92 -3.03 10.92
N VAL A 40 -10.92 -3.68 12.07
CA VAL A 40 -11.68 -4.92 12.26
C VAL A 40 -13.16 -4.66 11.99
N VAL A 41 -13.71 -3.59 12.57
CA VAL A 41 -15.11 -3.22 12.39
C VAL A 41 -15.41 -2.86 10.92
N LEU A 42 -14.56 -2.03 10.31
CA LEU A 42 -14.75 -1.61 8.92
C LEU A 42 -14.62 -2.79 7.95
N SER A 43 -13.69 -3.71 8.21
CA SER A 43 -13.52 -4.94 7.44
C SER A 43 -14.75 -5.85 7.54
N ALA A 44 -15.23 -6.11 8.76
CA ALA A 44 -16.42 -6.91 8.97
C ALA A 44 -17.62 -6.30 8.23
N ALA A 45 -17.79 -4.98 8.31
CA ALA A 45 -18.84 -4.26 7.59
C ALA A 45 -18.70 -4.44 6.06
N VAL A 46 -17.53 -4.15 5.47
CA VAL A 46 -17.32 -4.31 4.02
C VAL A 46 -17.59 -5.75 3.58
N HIS A 47 -17.15 -6.73 4.34
CA HIS A 47 -17.36 -8.13 3.99
C HIS A 47 -18.84 -8.52 4.06
N LEU A 48 -19.55 -8.10 5.10
CA LEU A 48 -21.00 -8.33 5.25
C LEU A 48 -21.79 -7.67 4.11
N PHE A 49 -21.38 -6.49 3.65
CA PHE A 49 -21.97 -5.86 2.45
C PHE A 49 -21.59 -6.56 1.15
N GLY A 50 -20.42 -7.19 1.07
CA GLY A 50 -19.93 -7.88 -0.12
C GLY A 50 -20.59 -9.23 -0.39
N VAL A 51 -20.96 -9.98 0.65
CA VAL A 51 -21.61 -11.29 0.51
C VAL A 51 -22.86 -11.26 -0.39
N PRO A 52 -23.87 -10.39 -0.17
CA PRO A 52 -25.05 -10.36 -1.03
C PRO A 52 -24.74 -9.86 -2.44
N VAL A 53 -23.78 -8.95 -2.59
CA VAL A 53 -23.33 -8.46 -3.90
C VAL A 53 -22.70 -9.60 -4.71
N MET A 54 -21.80 -10.38 -4.11
CA MET A 54 -21.17 -11.52 -4.77
C MET A 54 -22.17 -12.62 -5.12
N ALA A 55 -23.12 -12.90 -4.22
CA ALA A 55 -24.18 -13.88 -4.49
C ALA A 55 -25.08 -13.44 -5.65
N SER A 56 -25.44 -12.16 -5.74
CA SER A 56 -26.24 -11.64 -6.86
C SER A 56 -25.46 -11.61 -8.18
N LEU A 57 -24.16 -11.32 -8.16
CA LEU A 57 -23.28 -11.41 -9.33
C LEU A 57 -23.16 -12.84 -9.84
N ASP A 58 -22.94 -13.82 -8.95
CA ASP A 58 -22.85 -15.23 -9.31
C ASP A 58 -24.17 -15.75 -9.90
N ALA A 59 -25.30 -15.41 -9.27
CA ALA A 59 -26.62 -15.72 -9.82
C ALA A 59 -26.85 -15.09 -11.20
N ALA A 60 -26.37 -13.86 -11.43
CA ALA A 60 -26.52 -13.18 -12.72
C ALA A 60 -25.62 -13.78 -13.81
N VAL A 61 -24.40 -14.18 -13.48
CA VAL A 61 -23.48 -14.87 -14.40
C VAL A 61 -24.07 -16.23 -14.80
N ASN A 62 -24.55 -17.01 -13.82
CA ASN A 62 -25.15 -18.32 -14.09
C ASN A 62 -26.51 -18.23 -14.83
N ALA A 63 -27.22 -17.10 -14.70
CA ALA A 63 -28.47 -16.85 -15.43
C ALA A 63 -28.26 -16.31 -16.86
N ALA A 64 -27.08 -15.77 -17.17
CA ALA A 64 -26.78 -15.20 -18.48
C ALA A 64 -26.80 -16.25 -19.61
N ASP A 65 -26.66 -17.54 -19.28
CA ASP A 65 -26.76 -18.66 -20.23
C ASP A 65 -28.21 -19.04 -20.59
N ALA A 66 -29.23 -18.57 -19.83
CA ALA A 66 -30.60 -19.07 -19.95
C ALA A 66 -31.58 -18.11 -20.64
N GLU A 67 -31.46 -16.78 -20.48
CA GLU A 67 -32.27 -15.78 -21.20
C GLU A 67 -31.77 -14.36 -20.87
N PHE A 68 -31.32 -13.60 -21.89
CA PHE A 68 -30.64 -12.31 -21.69
C PHE A 68 -31.66 -11.19 -21.39
N SER A 69 -31.95 -10.96 -20.11
CA SER A 69 -32.77 -9.82 -19.67
C SER A 69 -31.91 -8.70 -19.09
N ILE A 70 -31.91 -7.52 -19.73
CA ILE A 70 -31.04 -6.37 -19.41
C ILE A 70 -31.15 -5.95 -17.93
N SER A 71 -32.34 -6.02 -17.34
CA SER A 71 -32.57 -5.67 -15.92
C SER A 71 -31.91 -6.64 -14.94
N ARG A 72 -31.79 -7.93 -15.29
CA ARG A 72 -31.12 -8.96 -14.46
C ARG A 72 -29.60 -8.82 -14.46
N VAL A 73 -29.02 -8.17 -15.46
CA VAL A 73 -27.57 -7.95 -15.57
C VAL A 73 -27.15 -6.57 -15.06
N CYS A 74 -27.92 -5.51 -15.34
CA CYS A 74 -27.54 -4.15 -14.95
C CYS A 74 -27.57 -3.89 -13.44
N LEU A 75 -28.54 -4.45 -12.71
CA LEU A 75 -28.65 -4.28 -11.26
C LEU A 75 -27.46 -4.90 -10.47
N PRO A 76 -27.05 -6.16 -10.70
CA PRO A 76 -25.89 -6.74 -10.04
C PRO A 76 -24.57 -6.14 -10.52
N MET A 77 -24.46 -5.69 -11.78
CA MET A 77 -23.30 -4.92 -12.23
C MET A 77 -23.19 -3.59 -11.47
N GLY A 78 -24.29 -2.86 -11.30
CA GLY A 78 -24.32 -1.62 -10.51
C GLY A 78 -23.92 -1.84 -9.06
N ALA A 79 -24.43 -2.90 -8.42
CA ALA A 79 -24.05 -3.29 -7.06
C ALA A 79 -22.57 -3.70 -6.96
N GLY A 80 -22.04 -4.43 -7.95
CA GLY A 80 -20.63 -4.81 -8.03
C GLY A 80 -19.71 -3.60 -8.16
N VAL A 81 -20.06 -2.64 -9.03
CA VAL A 81 -19.34 -1.37 -9.18
C VAL A 81 -19.36 -0.57 -7.88
N ALA A 82 -20.52 -0.43 -7.23
CA ALA A 82 -20.65 0.26 -5.96
C ALA A 82 -19.81 -0.41 -4.85
N TYR A 83 -19.80 -1.74 -4.81
CA TYR A 83 -18.97 -2.51 -3.88
C TYR A 83 -17.47 -2.30 -4.15
N LEU A 84 -17.05 -2.28 -5.42
CA LEU A 84 -15.66 -1.98 -5.79
C LEU A 84 -15.24 -0.58 -5.32
N PHE A 85 -16.10 0.42 -5.50
CA PHE A 85 -15.87 1.78 -5.00
C PHE A 85 -15.77 1.82 -3.47
N LEU A 86 -16.66 1.13 -2.76
CA LEU A 86 -16.61 1.02 -1.29
C LEU A 86 -15.32 0.35 -0.83
N TYR A 87 -14.95 -0.77 -1.45
CA TYR A 87 -13.71 -1.49 -1.16
C TYR A 87 -12.48 -0.61 -1.37
N LEU A 88 -12.42 0.11 -2.49
CA LEU A 88 -11.32 1.02 -2.82
C LEU A 88 -11.26 2.20 -1.84
N ALA A 89 -12.41 2.78 -1.47
CA ALA A 89 -12.50 3.87 -0.52
C ALA A 89 -12.01 3.44 0.87
N VAL A 90 -12.40 2.26 1.32
CA VAL A 90 -11.93 1.66 2.58
C VAL A 90 -10.45 1.35 2.53
N TRP A 91 -9.96 0.74 1.44
CA TRP A 91 -8.54 0.49 1.23
C TRP A 91 -7.71 1.78 1.29
N LEU A 92 -8.16 2.84 0.63
CA LEU A 92 -7.50 4.15 0.65
C LEU A 92 -7.50 4.77 2.05
N ALA A 93 -8.65 4.77 2.72
CA ALA A 93 -8.78 5.30 4.08
C ALA A 93 -7.82 4.59 5.04
N ARG A 94 -7.64 3.26 4.91
CA ARG A 94 -6.67 2.49 5.68
C ARG A 94 -5.24 2.94 5.44
N LYS A 95 -4.83 3.06 4.17
CA LYS A 95 -3.47 3.50 3.80
C LYS A 95 -3.17 4.92 4.32
N VAL A 96 -4.10 5.86 4.18
CA VAL A 96 -3.95 7.23 4.69
C VAL A 96 -3.90 7.25 6.22
N ALA A 97 -4.77 6.51 6.89
CA ALA A 97 -4.76 6.43 8.36
C ALA A 97 -3.46 5.82 8.89
N ALA A 98 -2.95 4.76 8.26
CA ALA A 98 -1.66 4.16 8.59
C ALA A 98 -0.50 5.12 8.35
N ALA A 99 -0.52 5.89 7.26
CA ALA A 99 0.49 6.92 6.99
C ALA A 99 0.46 8.07 8.01
N CYS A 100 -0.72 8.59 8.35
CA CYS A 100 -0.85 9.63 9.38
C CYS A 100 -0.35 9.13 10.75
N ALA A 101 -0.69 7.89 11.11
CA ALA A 101 -0.22 7.23 12.31
C ALA A 101 1.30 7.07 12.33
N ALA A 102 1.87 6.60 11.22
CA ALA A 102 3.30 6.44 11.03
C ALA A 102 4.05 7.77 11.16
N VAL A 103 3.56 8.81 10.47
CA VAL A 103 4.14 10.16 10.54
C VAL A 103 4.08 10.70 11.96
N ALA A 104 2.95 10.57 12.64
CA ALA A 104 2.81 11.00 14.04
C ALA A 104 3.75 10.21 14.98
N ALA A 105 3.99 8.92 14.69
CA ALA A 105 4.92 8.08 15.43
C ALA A 105 6.38 8.51 15.24
N CYS A 106 6.77 8.83 14.01
CA CYS A 106 8.12 9.25 13.65
C CYS A 106 8.45 10.70 14.03
N SER A 107 7.47 11.61 14.02
CA SER A 107 7.72 13.04 14.28
C SER A 107 8.07 13.38 15.74
N GLY A 108 8.17 12.37 16.61
CA GLY A 108 8.65 12.55 17.98
C GLY A 108 7.80 13.47 18.86
N GLY A 109 6.61 13.88 18.42
CA GLY A 109 5.72 14.77 19.15
C GLY A 109 5.48 14.22 20.56
N GLU A 110 6.17 14.82 21.52
CA GLU A 110 6.18 14.41 22.91
C GLU A 110 4.89 14.90 23.54
N ARG A 111 4.10 13.96 24.09
CA ARG A 111 2.95 14.19 25.00
C ARG A 111 1.68 14.84 24.48
N ASP A 112 1.54 15.17 23.20
CA ASP A 112 0.19 15.37 22.67
C ASP A 112 -0.49 14.00 22.58
N VAL A 113 -1.48 13.78 23.46
CA VAL A 113 -2.39 12.64 23.38
C VAL A 113 -3.05 12.73 22.01
N VAL A 114 -2.48 12.03 21.01
CA VAL A 114 -3.04 11.95 19.67
C VAL A 114 -4.36 11.19 19.82
N THR A 115 -5.44 11.95 19.97
CA THR A 115 -6.78 11.41 20.08
C THR A 115 -7.22 10.86 18.72
N LEU A 116 -8.04 9.80 18.74
CA LEU A 116 -8.58 9.24 17.50
C LEU A 116 -9.31 10.32 16.68
N GLY A 117 -9.97 11.28 17.36
CA GLY A 117 -10.63 12.41 16.72
C GLY A 117 -9.67 13.34 15.96
N SER A 118 -8.49 13.66 16.50
CA SER A 118 -7.51 14.50 15.79
C SER A 118 -6.91 13.77 14.57
N LEU A 119 -6.69 12.45 14.70
CA LEU A 119 -6.30 11.60 13.56
C LEU A 119 -7.39 11.55 12.49
N LEU A 120 -8.65 11.31 12.87
CA LEU A 120 -9.76 11.27 11.91
C LEU A 120 -9.95 12.60 11.19
N ARG A 121 -9.80 13.72 11.90
CA ARG A 121 -9.83 15.06 11.29
C ARG A 121 -8.69 15.24 10.29
N ARG A 122 -7.48 14.82 10.65
CA ARG A 122 -6.31 14.85 9.76
C ARG A 122 -6.52 13.95 8.54
N VAL A 123 -6.94 12.70 8.74
CA VAL A 123 -7.29 11.74 7.69
C VAL A 123 -8.33 12.32 6.75
N ARG A 124 -9.39 12.97 7.25
CA ARG A 124 -10.40 13.62 6.41
C ARG A 124 -9.82 14.72 5.53
N THR A 125 -8.98 15.60 6.09
CA THR A 125 -8.34 16.68 5.32
C THR A 125 -7.30 16.16 4.32
N THR A 126 -6.59 15.09 4.68
CA THR A 126 -5.59 14.46 3.84
C THR A 126 -6.24 13.63 2.74
N LEU A 127 -7.35 12.94 3.00
CA LEU A 127 -8.12 12.17 2.01
C LEU A 127 -8.56 13.03 0.83
N LEU A 128 -9.03 14.25 1.07
CA LEU A 128 -9.42 15.16 -0.01
C LEU A 128 -8.24 15.59 -0.89
N ARG A 129 -7.03 15.64 -0.33
CA ARG A 129 -5.80 16.01 -1.06
C ARG A 129 -5.19 14.80 -1.76
N VAL A 130 -5.29 13.63 -1.14
CA VAL A 130 -4.64 12.38 -1.55
C VAL A 130 -5.54 11.54 -2.47
N SER A 131 -6.84 11.81 -2.51
CA SER A 131 -7.79 11.11 -3.37
C SER A 131 -7.37 11.18 -4.84
N ALA A 132 -6.96 12.35 -5.33
CA ALA A 132 -6.51 12.52 -6.70
C ALA A 132 -5.21 11.75 -7.00
N THR A 133 -4.24 11.75 -6.08
CA THR A 133 -2.95 11.06 -6.29
C THR A 133 -3.06 9.55 -6.16
N VAL A 134 -3.90 9.06 -5.26
CA VAL A 134 -4.14 7.62 -5.14
C VAL A 134 -5.10 7.12 -6.21
N ALA A 135 -6.08 7.90 -6.63
CA ALA A 135 -6.87 7.56 -7.81
C ALA A 135 -5.98 7.44 -9.06
N LEU A 136 -5.07 8.39 -9.27
CA LEU A 136 -4.11 8.33 -10.37
C LEU A 136 -3.17 7.12 -10.23
N GLY A 137 -2.66 6.84 -9.03
CA GLY A 137 -1.84 5.67 -8.76
C GLY A 137 -2.59 4.35 -9.00
N ALA A 138 -3.86 4.26 -8.59
CA ALA A 138 -4.70 3.09 -8.79
C ALA A 138 -5.06 2.87 -10.27
N VAL A 139 -5.40 3.95 -10.99
CA VAL A 139 -5.66 3.90 -12.44
C VAL A 139 -4.40 3.48 -13.18
N LEU A 140 -3.25 4.04 -12.82
CA LEU A 140 -1.98 3.70 -13.44
C LEU A 140 -1.57 2.25 -13.16
N TRP A 141 -1.76 1.78 -11.92
CA TRP A 141 -1.53 0.39 -11.56
C TRP A 141 -2.45 -0.56 -12.35
N ALA A 142 -3.75 -0.24 -12.43
CA ALA A 142 -4.72 -1.03 -13.19
C ALA A 142 -4.38 -1.05 -14.69
N ALA A 143 -3.98 0.09 -15.26
CA ALA A 143 -3.55 0.20 -16.65
C ALA A 143 -2.29 -0.63 -16.91
N CYS A 144 -1.30 -0.58 -16.01
CA CYS A 144 -0.10 -1.40 -16.13
C CYS A 144 -0.40 -2.90 -15.97
N ALA A 145 -1.25 -3.29 -15.02
CA ALA A 145 -1.66 -4.68 -14.84
C ALA A 145 -2.40 -5.21 -16.08
N ALA A 146 -3.32 -4.42 -16.63
CA ALA A 146 -4.03 -4.74 -17.87
C ALA A 146 -3.06 -4.87 -19.06
N ALA A 147 -2.08 -3.98 -19.17
CA ALA A 147 -1.04 -4.07 -20.20
C ALA A 147 -0.17 -5.34 -20.05
N CYS A 148 0.21 -5.71 -18.82
CA CYS A 148 0.94 -6.95 -18.56
C CYS A 148 0.12 -8.19 -18.93
N VAL A 149 -1.18 -8.22 -18.58
CA VAL A 149 -2.07 -9.34 -18.93
C VAL A 149 -2.27 -9.42 -20.44
N ALA A 150 -2.51 -8.29 -21.11
CA ALA A 150 -2.62 -8.25 -22.57
C ALA A 150 -1.33 -8.75 -23.23
N ALA A 151 -0.16 -8.32 -22.75
CA ALA A 151 1.13 -8.81 -23.25
C ALA A 151 1.31 -10.32 -23.03
N ALA A 152 0.94 -10.84 -21.86
CA ALA A 152 1.04 -12.27 -21.54
C ALA A 152 0.08 -13.13 -22.39
N LEU A 153 -1.08 -12.60 -22.77
CA LEU A 153 -2.04 -13.30 -23.62
C LEU A 153 -1.65 -13.28 -25.10
N VAL A 154 -1.05 -12.18 -25.58
CA VAL A 154 -0.73 -12.00 -27.01
C VAL A 154 0.66 -12.54 -27.36
N ALA A 155 1.65 -12.46 -26.47
CA ALA A 155 3.03 -12.85 -26.78
C ALA A 155 3.22 -14.35 -27.12
N PRO A 156 2.60 -15.31 -26.40
CA PRO A 156 2.74 -16.73 -26.74
C PRO A 156 2.14 -17.13 -28.11
N PRO A 157 0.87 -16.80 -28.44
CA PRO A 157 0.31 -17.18 -29.74
C PRO A 157 1.01 -16.47 -30.90
N LEU A 158 1.44 -15.22 -30.71
CA LEU A 158 2.19 -14.48 -31.71
C LEU A 158 3.58 -15.10 -31.95
N ALA A 159 4.25 -15.58 -30.89
CA ALA A 159 5.55 -16.26 -31.01
C ALA A 159 5.44 -17.63 -31.72
N ILE A 160 4.33 -18.35 -31.51
CA ILE A 160 4.02 -19.60 -32.21
C ILE A 160 3.73 -19.31 -33.69
N TYR A 161 2.96 -18.27 -33.99
CA TYR A 161 2.58 -17.89 -35.36
C TYR A 161 3.76 -17.37 -36.20
N LEU A 162 4.67 -16.59 -35.60
CA LEU A 162 5.87 -16.05 -36.26
C LEU A 162 7.07 -17.02 -36.27
N THR A 163 6.84 -18.33 -36.39
CA THR A 163 7.90 -19.35 -36.51
C THR A 163 8.96 -19.29 -35.40
N GLY A 164 8.53 -19.34 -34.13
CA GLY A 164 9.44 -19.63 -33.02
C GLY A 164 10.52 -18.58 -32.76
N SER A 165 10.22 -17.30 -33.03
CA SER A 165 11.20 -16.24 -32.82
C SER A 165 11.40 -15.96 -31.32
N LEU A 166 12.43 -16.58 -30.75
CA LEU A 166 12.89 -16.38 -29.37
C LEU A 166 13.09 -14.89 -29.02
N ARG A 167 13.34 -14.05 -30.04
CA ARG A 167 13.44 -12.59 -29.95
C ARG A 167 12.12 -11.90 -29.54
N LEU A 168 10.97 -12.33 -30.06
CA LEU A 168 9.65 -11.76 -29.70
C LEU A 168 9.25 -12.14 -28.27
N LEU A 169 9.52 -13.40 -27.88
CA LEU A 169 9.39 -13.86 -26.50
C LEU A 169 10.30 -13.07 -25.54
N LEU A 170 11.57 -12.88 -25.91
CA LEU A 170 12.53 -12.11 -25.12
C LEU A 170 12.11 -10.64 -25.00
N LEU A 171 11.67 -10.01 -26.10
CA LEU A 171 11.18 -8.63 -26.09
C LEU A 171 9.94 -8.49 -25.20
N GLY A 172 8.98 -9.41 -25.31
CA GLY A 172 7.80 -9.46 -24.45
C GLY A 172 8.16 -9.60 -22.98
N ALA A 173 9.08 -10.50 -22.65
CA ALA A 173 9.58 -10.68 -21.28
C ALA A 173 10.30 -9.42 -20.75
N LEU A 174 11.12 -8.75 -21.58
CA LEU A 174 11.78 -7.51 -21.22
C LEU A 174 10.79 -6.36 -20.98
N LEU A 175 9.77 -6.22 -21.84
CA LEU A 175 8.71 -5.23 -21.66
C LEU A 175 7.89 -5.50 -20.41
N ALA A 176 7.56 -6.76 -20.13
CA ALA A 176 6.87 -7.14 -18.90
C ALA A 176 7.73 -6.84 -17.66
N ALA A 177 9.02 -7.16 -17.70
CA ALA A 177 9.96 -6.84 -16.62
C ALA A 177 10.10 -5.33 -16.41
N LEU A 178 10.15 -4.53 -17.48
CA LEU A 178 10.18 -3.07 -17.42
C LEU A 178 8.88 -2.51 -16.84
N ALA A 179 7.72 -3.00 -17.29
CA ALA A 179 6.42 -2.61 -16.77
C ALA A 179 6.30 -2.94 -15.28
N LEU A 180 6.73 -4.13 -14.86
CA LEU A 180 6.75 -4.53 -13.46
C LEU A 180 7.65 -3.62 -12.62
N ARG A 181 8.85 -3.31 -13.11
CA ARG A 181 9.78 -2.37 -12.46
C ARG A 181 9.18 -0.98 -12.30
N LEU A 182 8.50 -0.48 -13.33
CA LEU A 182 7.78 0.80 -13.27
C LEU A 182 6.65 0.75 -12.24
N CYS A 183 5.87 -0.34 -12.20
CA CYS A 183 4.81 -0.53 -11.20
C CYS A 183 5.36 -0.45 -9.78
N PHE A 184 6.47 -1.15 -9.51
CA PHE A 184 7.11 -1.12 -8.20
C PHE A 184 7.61 0.28 -7.82
N HIS A 185 8.23 1.00 -8.75
CA HIS A 185 8.64 2.37 -8.48
C HIS A 185 7.45 3.31 -8.23
N LEU A 186 6.37 3.18 -9.00
CA LEU A 186 5.17 3.98 -8.84
C LEU A 186 4.48 3.69 -7.51
N GLU A 187 4.40 2.42 -7.09
CA GLU A 187 3.84 2.06 -5.78
C GLU A 187 4.63 2.70 -4.63
N ALA A 188 5.96 2.62 -4.68
CA ALA A 188 6.83 3.24 -3.69
C ALA A 188 6.69 4.77 -3.69
N VAL A 189 6.63 5.40 -4.86
CA VAL A 189 6.45 6.86 -4.99
C VAL A 189 5.08 7.29 -4.48
N CYS A 190 4.02 6.54 -4.79
CA CYS A 190 2.67 6.81 -4.27
C CYS A 190 2.64 6.70 -2.75
N ALA A 191 3.22 5.64 -2.17
CA ALA A 191 3.29 5.47 -0.72
C ALA A 191 4.10 6.58 -0.04
N MET A 192 5.25 6.97 -0.61
CA MET A 192 6.01 8.14 -0.16
C MET A 192 5.20 9.43 -0.28
N ALA A 193 4.46 9.64 -1.36
CA ALA A 193 3.64 10.84 -1.53
C ALA A 193 2.51 10.91 -0.49
N VAL A 194 1.90 9.77 -0.13
CA VAL A 194 0.92 9.70 0.97
C VAL A 194 1.56 10.09 2.31
N VAL A 195 2.79 9.65 2.57
CA VAL A 195 3.54 10.05 3.77
C VAL A 195 3.90 11.54 3.74
N VAL A 196 4.42 12.05 2.62
CA VAL A 196 4.78 13.47 2.47
C VAL A 196 3.56 14.37 2.65
N THR A 197 2.41 14.02 2.06
CA THR A 197 1.16 14.77 2.26
C THR A 197 0.63 14.69 3.69
N ALA A 198 0.94 13.63 4.44
CA ALA A 198 0.60 13.53 5.86
C ALA A 198 1.58 14.31 6.76
N ALA A 199 2.83 14.45 6.34
CA ALA A 199 3.90 15.13 7.08
C ALA A 199 3.98 16.64 6.81
N GLU A 200 3.62 17.07 5.60
CA GLU A 200 3.79 18.45 5.14
C GLU A 200 2.45 19.06 4.69
N PRO A 201 2.17 20.32 5.06
CA PRO A 201 1.02 21.05 4.53
C PRO A 201 1.31 21.50 3.09
N GLY A 202 1.28 20.56 2.14
CA GLY A 202 1.50 20.79 0.72
C GLY A 202 0.33 20.34 -0.16
N GLY A 203 0.35 20.75 -1.42
CA GLY A 203 -0.53 20.23 -2.46
C GLY A 203 -0.13 18.80 -2.87
N ALA A 204 -1.07 18.06 -3.45
CA ALA A 204 -0.82 16.67 -3.87
C ALA A 204 0.30 16.57 -4.92
N ALA A 205 0.32 17.51 -5.87
CA ALA A 205 1.34 17.57 -6.92
C ALA A 205 2.74 17.85 -6.36
N SER A 206 2.88 18.77 -5.40
CA SER A 206 4.17 19.07 -4.79
C SER A 206 4.68 17.91 -3.94
N ALA A 207 3.78 17.18 -3.28
CA ALA A 207 4.13 15.98 -2.53
C ALA A 207 4.61 14.84 -3.44
N VAL A 208 3.96 14.61 -4.59
CA VAL A 208 4.42 13.62 -5.59
C VAL A 208 5.76 14.03 -6.18
N ALA A 209 5.92 15.30 -6.55
CA ALA A 209 7.20 15.80 -7.06
C ALA A 209 8.33 15.64 -6.03
N ARG A 210 8.05 15.91 -4.75
CA ARG A 210 9.01 15.70 -3.67
C ARG A 210 9.32 14.21 -3.47
N ALA A 211 8.30 13.36 -3.36
CA ALA A 211 8.46 11.92 -3.24
C ALA A 211 9.31 11.35 -4.39
N TRP A 212 9.05 11.79 -5.61
CA TRP A 212 9.80 11.40 -6.80
C TRP A 212 11.28 11.81 -6.72
N ARG A 213 11.59 13.04 -6.27
CA ARG A 213 12.98 13.48 -6.06
C ARG A 213 13.69 12.66 -4.99
N LEU A 214 13.02 12.39 -3.87
CA LEU A 214 13.57 11.57 -2.78
C LEU A 214 13.86 10.13 -3.24
N MET A 215 13.03 9.58 -4.12
CA MET A 215 13.20 8.23 -4.66
C MET A 215 14.25 8.14 -5.78
N ARG A 216 14.53 9.25 -6.48
CA ARG A 216 15.59 9.34 -7.51
C ARG A 216 17.00 9.59 -6.94
N GLY A 217 17.12 9.96 -5.66
CA GLY A 217 18.42 10.18 -5.02
C GLY A 217 19.32 8.94 -5.00
N ALA A 218 20.60 9.12 -4.67
CA ALA A 218 21.58 8.04 -4.61
C ALA A 218 21.10 6.91 -3.66
N GLY A 219 20.91 5.70 -4.21
CA GLY A 219 20.41 4.53 -3.49
C GLY A 219 18.89 4.45 -3.30
N GLY A 220 18.13 5.44 -3.77
CA GLY A 220 16.66 5.45 -3.65
C GLY A 220 15.99 4.31 -4.43
N GLY A 221 16.55 3.96 -5.60
CA GLY A 221 16.02 2.86 -6.43
C GLY A 221 16.15 1.48 -5.79
N GLU A 222 17.27 1.19 -5.14
CA GLU A 222 17.50 -0.08 -4.44
C GLU A 222 16.62 -0.19 -3.19
N ARG A 223 16.53 0.90 -2.41
CA ARG A 223 15.65 0.95 -1.23
C ARG A 223 14.16 0.82 -1.61
N ALA A 224 13.76 1.40 -2.74
CA ALA A 224 12.42 1.20 -3.31
C ALA A 224 12.16 -0.28 -3.58
N LEU A 225 13.10 -0.94 -4.25
CA LEU A 225 12.97 -2.35 -4.60
C LEU A 225 12.91 -3.22 -3.35
N VAL A 226 13.77 -3.00 -2.37
CA VAL A 226 13.76 -3.71 -1.08
C VAL A 226 12.43 -3.50 -0.35
N TYR A 227 11.92 -2.27 -0.30
CA TYR A 227 10.61 -1.97 0.30
C TYR A 227 9.47 -2.71 -0.40
N VAL A 228 9.43 -2.68 -1.73
CA VAL A 228 8.36 -3.31 -2.51
C VAL A 228 8.43 -4.83 -2.39
N VAL A 229 9.61 -5.42 -2.53
CA VAL A 229 9.82 -6.87 -2.37
C VAL A 229 9.43 -7.32 -0.97
N ALA A 230 9.83 -6.58 0.07
CA ALA A 230 9.44 -6.91 1.45
C ALA A 230 7.93 -6.80 1.65
N THR A 231 7.30 -5.75 1.12
CA THR A 231 5.84 -5.56 1.22
C THR A 231 5.09 -6.67 0.46
N TRP A 232 5.56 -7.03 -0.73
CA TRP A 232 5.01 -8.15 -1.52
C TRP A 232 5.19 -9.49 -0.82
N ALA A 233 6.37 -9.77 -0.27
CA ALA A 233 6.63 -10.99 0.49
C ALA A 233 5.69 -11.09 1.69
N LEU A 234 5.45 -9.99 2.41
CA LEU A 234 4.49 -9.93 3.51
C LEU A 234 3.05 -10.17 3.05
N GLN A 235 2.63 -9.59 1.91
CA GLN A 235 1.30 -9.83 1.35
C GLN A 235 1.12 -11.29 0.92
N MET A 236 2.13 -11.88 0.27
CA MET A 236 2.10 -13.28 -0.15
C MET A 236 2.13 -14.24 1.03
N ALA A 237 2.79 -13.88 2.13
CA ALA A 237 2.76 -14.65 3.37
C ALA A 237 1.43 -14.50 4.13
N ALA A 238 0.76 -13.35 4.03
CA ALA A 238 -0.49 -13.10 4.74
C ALA A 238 -1.64 -14.04 4.32
N GLY A 239 -1.70 -14.42 3.04
CA GLY A 239 -2.68 -15.36 2.50
C GLY A 239 -2.65 -16.73 3.20
N PRO A 240 -1.56 -17.52 3.07
CA PRO A 240 -1.47 -18.85 3.67
C PRO A 240 -1.56 -18.82 5.20
N VAL A 241 -1.12 -17.75 5.86
CA VAL A 241 -1.31 -17.59 7.32
C VAL A 241 -2.79 -17.49 7.67
N GLY A 242 -3.59 -16.76 6.90
CA GLY A 242 -5.04 -16.73 7.06
C GLY A 242 -5.67 -18.10 6.87
N ASP A 243 -5.31 -18.78 5.78
CA ASP A 243 -5.88 -20.09 5.42
C ASP A 243 -5.52 -21.20 6.42
N LEU A 244 -4.36 -21.10 7.08
CA LEU A 244 -3.94 -22.03 8.14
C LEU A 244 -4.52 -21.69 9.52
N ALA A 245 -4.81 -20.42 9.78
CA ALA A 245 -5.32 -19.96 11.06
C ALA A 245 -6.82 -20.22 11.21
N VAL A 246 -7.62 -20.08 10.14
CA VAL A 246 -9.07 -20.31 10.18
C VAL A 246 -9.43 -21.73 10.67
N PRO A 247 -8.84 -22.82 10.14
CA PRO A 247 -9.14 -24.17 10.62
C PRO A 247 -8.68 -24.45 12.05
N ARG A 248 -7.71 -23.70 12.57
CA ARG A 248 -7.18 -23.86 13.93
C ARG A 248 -7.93 -23.05 14.97
N LEU A 249 -8.52 -21.92 14.58
CA LEU A 249 -9.29 -21.06 15.49
C LEU A 249 -10.75 -21.50 15.62
N LEU A 250 -11.35 -22.09 14.59
CA LEU A 250 -12.76 -22.49 14.62
C LEU A 250 -12.90 -24.01 14.88
N PRO A 251 -13.75 -24.41 15.86
CA PRO A 251 -14.11 -25.81 16.06
C PRO A 251 -14.71 -26.46 14.81
N SER A 252 -14.43 -27.74 14.63
CA SER A 252 -15.05 -28.57 13.59
C SER A 252 -16.58 -28.61 13.81
N GLY A 253 -17.36 -28.12 12.85
CA GLY A 253 -18.83 -28.10 12.91
C GLY A 253 -19.48 -26.72 13.01
N MET A 254 -18.71 -25.62 12.96
CA MET A 254 -19.29 -24.28 12.86
C MET A 254 -19.94 -24.01 11.49
N ASP A 255 -20.94 -23.13 11.50
CA ASP A 255 -21.62 -22.67 10.28
C ASP A 255 -20.63 -22.05 9.28
N ARG A 256 -20.80 -22.37 8.00
CA ARG A 256 -19.96 -21.91 6.89
C ARG A 256 -19.92 -20.38 6.82
N VAL A 257 -21.00 -19.71 7.18
CA VAL A 257 -21.07 -18.24 7.22
C VAL A 257 -20.10 -17.68 8.25
N VAL A 258 -20.01 -18.30 9.43
CA VAL A 258 -19.10 -17.84 10.48
C VAL A 258 -17.64 -18.10 10.09
N VAL A 259 -17.36 -19.26 9.51
CA VAL A 259 -16.01 -19.57 8.98
C VAL A 259 -15.60 -18.55 7.91
N LEU A 260 -16.51 -18.20 7.00
CA LEU A 260 -16.28 -17.20 5.95
C LEU A 260 -16.01 -15.81 6.54
N VAL A 261 -16.85 -15.34 7.46
CA VAL A 261 -16.72 -14.02 8.08
C VAL A 261 -15.43 -13.93 8.89
N VAL A 262 -15.10 -14.93 9.70
CA VAL A 262 -13.87 -14.95 10.50
C VAL A 262 -12.64 -15.01 9.58
N GLY A 263 -12.66 -15.84 8.54
CA GLY A 263 -11.56 -15.92 7.58
C GLY A 263 -11.34 -14.63 6.80
N ALA A 264 -12.42 -13.97 6.39
CA ALA A 264 -12.34 -12.67 5.74
C ALA A 264 -11.80 -11.60 6.69
N CYS A 265 -12.36 -11.47 7.90
CA CYS A 265 -11.88 -10.55 8.91
C CYS A 265 -10.38 -10.75 9.18
N LEU A 266 -9.94 -12.01 9.31
CA LEU A 266 -8.54 -12.33 9.52
C LEU A 266 -7.67 -11.87 8.34
N LYS A 267 -8.06 -12.18 7.11
CA LYS A 267 -7.33 -11.74 5.90
C LYS A 267 -7.22 -10.21 5.81
N TYR A 268 -8.30 -9.49 6.11
CA TYR A 268 -8.28 -8.02 6.15
C TYR A 268 -7.40 -7.47 7.27
N VAL A 269 -7.43 -8.10 8.45
CA VAL A 269 -6.58 -7.74 9.57
C VAL A 269 -5.11 -7.92 9.21
N LEU A 270 -4.73 -9.07 8.64
CA LEU A 270 -3.37 -9.30 8.18
C LEU A 270 -2.95 -8.27 7.13
N ASN A 271 -3.80 -8.00 6.15
CA ASN A 271 -3.54 -6.94 5.16
C ASN A 271 -3.35 -5.56 5.80
N PHE A 272 -4.12 -5.24 6.84
CA PHE A 272 -3.94 -3.99 7.59
C PHE A 272 -2.59 -3.96 8.34
N VAL A 273 -2.17 -5.07 8.94
CA VAL A 273 -0.85 -5.15 9.58
C VAL A 273 0.26 -4.91 8.55
N VAL A 274 0.14 -5.52 7.37
CA VAL A 274 1.09 -5.28 6.26
C VAL A 274 1.08 -3.80 5.83
N ASP A 275 -0.10 -3.19 5.69
CA ASP A 275 -0.22 -1.76 5.36
C ASP A 275 0.43 -0.87 6.43
N VAL A 276 0.28 -1.20 7.72
CA VAL A 276 0.92 -0.46 8.83
C VAL A 276 2.43 -0.60 8.78
N VAL A 277 2.97 -1.82 8.64
CA VAL A 277 4.41 -2.07 8.54
C VAL A 277 5.00 -1.36 7.32
N SER A 278 4.28 -1.41 6.21
CA SER A 278 4.65 -0.74 4.96
C SER A 278 4.70 0.79 5.15
N MET A 279 3.63 1.41 5.66
CA MET A 279 3.57 2.86 5.85
C MET A 279 4.52 3.40 6.93
N THR A 280 4.80 2.60 7.96
CA THR A 280 5.79 2.97 8.98
C THR A 280 7.22 2.86 8.46
N SER A 281 7.51 1.85 7.64
CA SER A 281 8.81 1.71 6.96
C SER A 281 9.09 2.89 6.02
N ILE A 282 8.09 3.29 5.24
CA ILE A 282 8.24 4.39 4.27
C ILE A 282 8.26 5.76 4.97
N ALA A 283 7.54 5.92 6.08
CA ALA A 283 7.64 7.11 6.92
C ALA A 283 9.03 7.24 7.56
N ALA A 284 9.57 6.15 8.11
CA ALA A 284 10.94 6.10 8.62
C ALA A 284 11.95 6.51 7.54
N TYR A 285 11.82 5.95 6.33
CA TYR A 285 12.66 6.32 5.19
C TYR A 285 12.55 7.81 4.84
N TYR A 286 11.33 8.35 4.79
CA TYR A 286 11.11 9.78 4.53
C TYR A 286 11.81 10.68 5.56
N PHE A 287 11.70 10.38 6.87
CA PHE A 287 12.35 11.18 7.90
C PHE A 287 13.89 11.05 7.86
N GLU A 288 14.41 9.88 7.48
CA GLU A 288 15.85 9.68 7.25
C GLU A 288 16.34 10.54 6.08
N CYS A 289 15.62 10.54 4.95
CA CYS A 289 15.96 11.36 3.80
C CYS A 289 15.89 12.86 4.12
N ARG A 290 14.82 13.29 4.80
CA ARG A 290 14.65 14.69 5.20
C ARG A 290 15.79 15.16 6.10
N LYS A 291 16.21 14.32 7.06
CA LYS A 291 17.34 14.65 7.94
C LYS A 291 18.63 14.87 7.15
N ARG A 292 18.91 14.03 6.14
CA ARG A 292 20.08 14.21 5.27
C ARG A 292 20.01 15.52 4.48
N GLU A 293 18.84 15.84 3.91
CA GLU A 293 18.65 17.13 3.20
C GLU A 293 18.90 18.33 4.12
N ASP A 294 18.52 18.24 5.39
CA ASP A 294 18.72 19.31 6.37
C ASP A 294 20.20 19.41 6.78
N ASP A 295 20.88 18.27 7.04
CA ASP A 295 22.31 18.19 7.36
C ASP A 295 23.19 18.74 6.20
N ASP A 296 22.83 18.46 4.94
CA ASP A 296 23.58 18.93 3.77
C ASP A 296 23.44 20.44 3.57
N LYS A 297 22.23 20.99 3.79
CA LYS A 297 22.01 22.46 3.76
C LYS A 297 22.75 23.19 4.88
N GLU A 298 22.90 22.56 6.04
CA GLU A 298 23.67 23.13 7.15
C GLU A 298 25.16 23.21 6.79
N LYS A 299 25.72 22.16 6.18
CA LYS A 299 27.11 22.16 5.69
C LYS A 299 27.35 23.19 4.58
N GLU A 300 26.42 23.33 3.64
CA GLU A 300 26.53 24.32 2.57
C GLU A 300 26.54 25.76 3.12
N LYS A 301 25.69 26.05 4.12
CA LYS A 301 25.70 27.35 4.82
C LYS A 301 26.99 27.58 5.61
N ALA A 302 27.54 26.53 6.23
CA ALA A 302 28.78 26.62 6.99
C ALA A 302 30.01 26.81 6.09
N GLY A 303 30.02 26.21 4.89
CA GLY A 303 31.11 26.33 3.91
C GLY A 303 31.11 27.61 3.07
N HIS A 304 30.10 28.49 3.22
CA HIS A 304 30.02 29.78 2.53
C HIS A 304 30.49 30.97 3.39
N ILE A 305 31.11 30.68 4.54
CA ILE A 305 31.62 31.69 5.49
C ILE A 305 33.15 31.91 5.33
N ASP A 306 33.82 31.17 4.43
CA ASP A 306 35.25 31.32 4.16
C ASP A 306 35.57 32.21 2.95
#